data_AF-A0A5C4VYN2-F1
#
_entry.id   AF-A0A5C4VYN2-F1
#
_cell.length_a   1.000
_cell.length_b   1.000
_cell.length_c   1.000
_cell.angle_alpha   90.00
_cell.angle_beta   90.00
_cell.angle_gamma   90.00
#
_symmetry.space_group_name_H-M   'P 1'
#
loop_
_entity.id
_entity.type
_entity.pdbx_description
1 polymer ?
#
loop_
_entity_poly.entity_id
_entity_poly.type
_entity_poly.pdbx_seq_one_letter_code
_entity_poly.pdbx_strand_id
1 'polypeptide(L)'
;MQRAEMQVAGAGSSALRALLHGPAVPGGVVHAGRRAVYAELPTGVVGVLARGAVHVPCAIATTLPDLPEVAVGDPAVVGDGLLRIGPLRVAVTRLVSFAVPRLASAPALDELLLADLSPARDQLPADALDLLAAGDPGAVPILVGRGDGLTPVGDDVLAGWLVATRAHGGDPSAVAAAVEARLPRTTSLSAALLRHAVAGEAIAPFRAALATGDADAVAALLAVGHTSGAGMLLGARLAPTSSTASTHSTSHQALEGSPR
;
A
#
# COMPACT_ATOMS: atom_id res chain seq x y z
N MET A 1 -19.17 -34.75 8.61
CA MET A 1 -18.29 -34.30 9.72
C MET A 1 -18.25 -32.78 9.71
N GLN A 2 -18.79 -32.14 10.74
CA GLN A 2 -18.73 -30.69 10.91
C GLN A 2 -17.31 -30.35 11.36
N ARG A 3 -16.53 -29.63 10.53
CA ARG A 3 -15.18 -29.18 10.94
C ARG A 3 -15.34 -28.28 12.17
N ALA A 4 -14.57 -28.55 13.23
CA ALA A 4 -14.62 -27.78 14.46
C ALA A 4 -14.28 -26.30 14.19
N GLU A 5 -15.05 -25.38 14.77
CA GLU A 5 -14.77 -23.95 14.67
C GLU A 5 -13.50 -23.58 15.43
N MET A 6 -12.69 -22.69 14.86
CA MET A 6 -11.44 -22.21 15.43
C MET A 6 -11.53 -20.71 15.67
N GLN A 7 -11.58 -20.32 16.95
CA GLN A 7 -11.49 -18.91 17.34
C GLN A 7 -10.04 -18.44 17.35
N VAL A 8 -9.77 -17.34 16.66
CA VAL A 8 -8.42 -16.81 16.46
C VAL A 8 -8.41 -15.32 16.76
N ALA A 9 -7.59 -14.92 17.72
CA ALA A 9 -7.28 -13.52 17.95
C ALA A 9 -6.21 -13.06 16.95
N GLY A 10 -6.39 -11.87 16.39
CA GLY A 10 -5.43 -11.27 15.48
C GLY A 10 -5.26 -9.77 15.66
N ALA A 11 -4.34 -9.23 14.87
CA ALA A 11 -4.03 -7.81 14.81
C ALA A 11 -4.52 -7.20 13.49
N GLY A 12 -5.11 -6.01 13.54
CA GLY A 12 -5.65 -5.35 12.35
C GLY A 12 -5.82 -3.84 12.56
N SER A 13 -6.29 -3.15 11.53
CA SER A 13 -6.58 -1.71 11.61
C SER A 13 -7.82 -1.43 12.45
N SER A 14 -7.96 -0.18 12.89
CA SER A 14 -9.20 0.30 13.54
C SER A 14 -10.39 0.21 12.60
N ALA A 15 -10.20 0.48 11.30
CA ALA A 15 -11.23 0.35 10.27
C ALA A 15 -11.73 -1.10 10.15
N LEU A 16 -10.82 -2.08 10.14
CA LEU A 16 -11.21 -3.50 10.17
C LEU A 16 -12.00 -3.83 11.44
N ARG A 17 -11.51 -3.42 12.62
CA ARG A 17 -12.24 -3.68 13.86
C ARG A 17 -13.66 -3.09 13.81
N ALA A 18 -13.82 -1.87 13.31
CA ALA A 18 -15.13 -1.25 13.12
C ALA A 18 -16.02 -2.05 12.14
N LEU A 19 -15.47 -2.47 11.00
CA LEU A 19 -16.17 -3.32 10.03
C LEU A 19 -16.66 -4.63 10.67
N LEU A 20 -15.81 -5.30 11.44
CA LEU A 20 -16.16 -6.57 12.10
C LEU A 20 -17.27 -6.39 13.15
N HIS A 21 -17.31 -5.27 13.87
CA HIS A 21 -18.36 -4.96 14.85
C HIS A 21 -19.61 -4.33 14.24
N GLY A 22 -19.63 -4.08 12.93
CA GLY A 22 -20.78 -3.56 12.21
C GLY A 22 -21.86 -4.63 11.93
N PRO A 23 -22.87 -4.27 11.13
CA PRO A 23 -23.88 -5.21 10.65
C PRO A 23 -23.23 -6.40 9.92
N ALA A 24 -23.94 -7.53 9.90
CA ALA A 24 -23.46 -8.70 9.16
C ALA A 24 -23.38 -8.37 7.65
N VAL A 25 -22.19 -8.51 7.06
CA VAL A 25 -21.96 -8.32 5.63
C VAL A 25 -21.40 -9.61 5.04
N PRO A 26 -22.14 -10.27 4.12
CA PRO A 26 -21.65 -11.45 3.43
C PRO A 26 -20.72 -11.06 2.27
N GLY A 27 -19.88 -12.01 1.88
CA GLY A 27 -19.07 -11.95 0.68
C GLY A 27 -18.46 -13.32 0.36
N GLY A 28 -17.44 -13.33 -0.49
CA GLY A 28 -16.84 -14.55 -1.01
C GLY A 28 -15.32 -14.51 -1.00
N VAL A 29 -14.69 -15.65 -0.74
CA VAL A 29 -13.24 -15.81 -0.85
C VAL A 29 -12.82 -15.61 -2.30
N VAL A 30 -11.94 -14.65 -2.55
CA VAL A 30 -11.37 -14.33 -3.87
C VAL A 30 -9.93 -14.81 -4.02
N HIS A 31 -9.26 -15.09 -2.90
CA HIS A 31 -7.96 -15.74 -2.88
C HIS A 31 -7.85 -16.67 -1.68
N ALA A 32 -7.33 -17.87 -1.92
CA ALA A 32 -7.09 -18.86 -0.90
C ALA A 32 -5.65 -19.40 -1.00
N GLY A 33 -4.94 -19.34 0.12
CA GLY A 33 -3.61 -19.90 0.26
C GLY A 33 -3.27 -20.15 1.73
N ARG A 34 -2.21 -20.93 1.95
CA ARG A 34 -1.77 -21.27 3.32
C ARG A 34 -1.31 -20.07 4.13
N ARG A 35 -0.82 -19.02 3.47
CA ARG A 35 -0.30 -17.81 4.14
C ARG A 35 -1.29 -16.66 4.20
N ALA A 36 -2.23 -16.61 3.26
CA ALA A 36 -3.20 -15.53 3.16
C ALA A 36 -4.49 -16.05 2.54
N VAL A 37 -5.61 -15.62 3.10
CA VAL A 37 -6.95 -15.78 2.52
C VAL A 37 -7.55 -14.40 2.43
N TYR A 38 -8.07 -14.02 1.27
CA TYR A 38 -8.78 -12.76 1.06
C TYR A 38 -10.20 -13.02 0.61
N ALA A 39 -11.13 -12.28 1.18
CA ALA A 39 -12.53 -12.28 0.82
C ALA A 39 -12.95 -10.89 0.34
N GLU A 40 -13.75 -10.86 -0.72
CA GLU A 40 -14.39 -9.65 -1.20
C GLU A 40 -15.77 -9.52 -0.59
N LEU A 41 -16.04 -8.34 -0.06
CA LEU A 41 -17.30 -7.89 0.50
C LEU A 41 -17.81 -6.71 -0.36
N PRO A 42 -19.11 -6.37 -0.32
CA PRO A 42 -19.63 -5.14 -0.94
C PRO A 42 -18.90 -3.87 -0.50
N THR A 43 -18.32 -3.88 0.72
CA THR A 43 -17.63 -2.74 1.32
C THR A 43 -16.12 -2.71 1.07
N GLY A 44 -15.55 -3.75 0.44
CA GLY A 44 -14.11 -3.84 0.17
C GLY A 44 -13.57 -5.25 0.38
N VAL A 45 -12.25 -5.38 0.49
CA VAL A 45 -11.58 -6.66 0.72
C VAL A 45 -11.19 -6.79 2.18
N VAL A 46 -11.35 -7.99 2.74
CA VAL A 46 -10.82 -8.35 4.05
C VAL A 46 -9.96 -9.61 3.94
N GLY A 47 -8.83 -9.64 4.64
CA GLY A 47 -7.94 -10.80 4.67
C GLY A 47 -7.73 -11.40 6.06
N VAL A 48 -7.29 -12.66 6.08
CA VAL A 48 -6.65 -13.31 7.23
C VAL A 48 -5.25 -13.73 6.80
N LEU A 49 -4.26 -13.46 7.64
CA LEU A 49 -2.87 -13.76 7.37
C LEU A 49 -2.30 -14.73 8.40
N ALA A 50 -1.55 -15.72 7.92
CA ALA A 50 -0.71 -16.55 8.76
C ALA A 50 0.49 -15.75 9.30
N ARG A 51 1.17 -16.32 10.28
CA ARG A 51 2.40 -15.77 10.85
C ARG A 51 3.47 -15.59 9.77
N GLY A 52 4.08 -14.42 9.76
CA GLY A 52 5.15 -14.06 8.82
C GLY A 52 4.68 -13.68 7.42
N ALA A 53 3.37 -13.67 7.14
CA ALA A 53 2.87 -12.98 5.95
C ALA A 53 2.94 -11.46 6.16
N VAL A 54 3.15 -10.72 5.07
CA VAL A 54 3.23 -9.26 5.10
C VAL A 54 1.88 -8.70 5.54
N HIS A 55 1.88 -7.97 6.66
CA HIS A 55 0.65 -7.42 7.21
C HIS A 55 0.20 -6.22 6.37
N VAL A 56 -0.87 -6.42 5.59
CA VAL A 56 -1.50 -5.36 4.78
C VAL A 56 -2.70 -4.74 5.51
N PRO A 57 -3.08 -3.48 5.20
CA PRO A 57 -4.08 -2.72 5.98
C PRO A 57 -5.49 -3.33 6.00
N CYS A 58 -5.85 -4.06 4.94
CA CYS A 58 -7.12 -4.74 4.77
C CYS A 58 -7.14 -6.17 5.34
N ALA A 59 -6.11 -6.61 6.07
CA ALA A 59 -6.04 -7.96 6.60
C ALA A 59 -5.75 -8.06 8.11
N ILE A 60 -6.22 -9.15 8.70
CA ILE A 60 -6.00 -9.49 10.11
C ILE A 60 -4.82 -10.46 10.19
N ALA A 61 -3.72 -10.03 10.81
CA ALA A 61 -2.57 -10.87 11.06
C ALA A 61 -2.77 -11.76 12.29
N THR A 62 -2.58 -13.07 12.12
CA THR A 62 -2.74 -14.08 13.18
C THR A 62 -1.38 -14.67 13.58
N THR A 63 -1.37 -15.49 14.62
CA THR A 63 -0.19 -16.28 15.05
C THR A 63 -0.17 -17.70 14.46
N LEU A 64 -1.20 -18.07 13.68
CA LEU A 64 -1.29 -19.38 13.05
C LEU A 64 -0.07 -19.61 12.14
N PRO A 65 0.58 -20.78 12.20
CA PRO A 65 1.68 -21.10 11.29
C PRO A 65 1.20 -21.19 9.83
N ASP A 66 0.03 -21.81 9.62
CA ASP A 66 -0.67 -21.92 8.34
C ASP A 66 -2.16 -21.69 8.55
N LEU A 67 -2.84 -21.17 7.53
CA LEU A 67 -4.29 -21.07 7.48
C LEU A 67 -4.93 -22.40 7.06
N PRO A 68 -6.11 -22.73 7.59
CA PRO A 68 -6.86 -23.89 7.17
C PRO A 68 -7.23 -23.78 5.68
N GLU A 69 -7.37 -24.94 5.04
CA GLU A 69 -7.78 -25.02 3.64
C GLU A 69 -9.21 -24.51 3.46
N VAL A 70 -9.34 -23.54 2.55
CA VAL A 70 -10.58 -22.91 2.07
C VAL A 70 -10.46 -22.78 0.55
N ALA A 71 -11.58 -22.72 -0.15
CA ALA A 71 -11.62 -22.59 -1.60
C ALA A 71 -12.02 -21.16 -2.02
N VAL A 72 -11.58 -20.75 -3.21
CA VAL A 72 -12.15 -19.57 -3.87
C VAL A 72 -13.65 -19.82 -4.11
N GLY A 73 -14.48 -18.83 -3.80
CA GLY A 73 -15.93 -18.93 -3.81
C GLY A 73 -16.55 -19.37 -2.47
N ASP A 74 -15.74 -19.81 -1.49
CA ASP A 74 -16.26 -20.10 -0.16
C ASP A 74 -16.86 -18.84 0.49
N PRO A 75 -17.94 -18.99 1.28
CA PRO A 75 -18.57 -17.84 1.92
C PRO A 75 -17.65 -17.22 2.99
N ALA A 76 -17.65 -15.90 3.03
CA ALA A 76 -17.05 -15.09 4.08
C ALA A 76 -18.11 -14.17 4.68
N VAL A 77 -18.09 -13.99 6.00
CA VAL A 77 -19.03 -13.09 6.68
C VAL A 77 -18.29 -12.28 7.73
N VAL A 78 -18.42 -10.96 7.68
CA VAL A 78 -18.05 -10.08 8.80
C VAL A 78 -19.30 -9.73 9.61
N GLY A 79 -19.15 -9.55 10.92
CA GLY A 79 -20.23 -9.16 11.83
C GLY A 79 -20.01 -9.74 13.22
N ASP A 80 -20.69 -9.21 14.23
CA ASP A 80 -20.58 -9.63 15.65
C ASP A 80 -19.14 -9.58 16.21
N GLY A 81 -18.29 -8.70 15.67
CA GLY A 81 -16.88 -8.59 16.03
C GLY A 81 -15.97 -9.65 15.40
N LEU A 82 -16.47 -10.42 14.43
CA LEU A 82 -15.75 -11.55 13.83
C LEU A 82 -15.73 -11.48 12.29
N LEU A 83 -14.64 -11.97 11.71
CA LEU A 83 -14.58 -12.46 10.34
C LEU A 83 -14.68 -13.98 10.35
N ARG A 84 -15.64 -14.53 9.60
CA ARG A 84 -15.93 -15.95 9.52
C ARG A 84 -15.63 -16.45 8.11
N ILE A 85 -14.68 -17.38 7.96
CA ILE A 85 -14.33 -18.02 6.68
C ILE A 85 -14.06 -19.50 6.94
N GLY A 86 -14.87 -20.40 6.38
CA GLY A 86 -14.75 -21.84 6.66
C GLY A 86 -14.74 -22.12 8.18
N PRO A 87 -13.70 -22.79 8.73
CA PRO A 87 -13.59 -23.05 10.17
C PRO A 87 -13.08 -21.83 10.97
N LEU A 88 -12.58 -20.78 10.33
CA LEU A 88 -12.02 -19.61 11.01
C LEU A 88 -13.10 -18.71 11.60
N ARG A 89 -12.90 -18.27 12.84
CA ARG A 89 -13.62 -17.18 13.51
C ARG A 89 -12.58 -16.19 14.05
N VAL A 90 -12.28 -15.16 13.28
CA VAL A 90 -11.13 -14.26 13.55
C VAL A 90 -11.60 -12.93 14.10
N ALA A 91 -11.05 -12.50 15.23
CA ALA A 91 -11.32 -11.20 15.85
C ALA A 91 -10.10 -10.27 15.76
N VAL A 92 -10.34 -8.96 15.64
CA VAL A 92 -9.28 -7.95 15.82
C VAL A 92 -9.19 -7.58 17.30
N THR A 93 -8.18 -8.12 17.98
CA THR A 93 -7.93 -7.89 19.42
C THR A 93 -6.80 -6.90 19.68
N ARG A 94 -5.89 -6.74 18.71
CA ARG A 94 -4.78 -5.78 18.74
C ARG A 94 -4.88 -4.82 17.57
N LEU A 95 -4.74 -3.53 17.85
CA LEU A 95 -4.75 -2.50 16.81
C LEU A 95 -3.35 -2.25 16.26
N VAL A 96 -3.27 -2.06 14.95
CA VAL A 96 -2.05 -1.69 14.22
C VAL A 96 -2.39 -0.49 13.34
N SER A 97 -1.52 0.52 13.35
CA SER A 97 -1.62 1.66 12.45
C SER A 97 -0.79 1.41 11.19
N PHE A 98 -1.37 1.72 10.04
CA PHE A 98 -0.70 1.69 8.74
C PHE A 98 -0.35 3.08 8.23
N ALA A 99 -0.73 4.13 8.96
CA ALA A 99 -0.49 5.51 8.57
C ALA A 99 1.01 5.78 8.41
N VAL A 100 1.36 6.43 7.31
CA VAL A 100 2.71 6.95 7.05
C VAL A 100 2.76 8.39 7.55
N PRO A 101 3.61 8.71 8.54
CA PRO A 101 3.77 10.10 8.98
C PRO A 101 4.44 10.94 7.89
N ARG A 102 4.26 12.26 7.97
CA ARG A 102 5.10 13.18 7.19
C ARG A 102 6.55 13.04 7.63
N LEU A 103 7.46 12.98 6.66
CA LEU A 103 8.90 12.89 6.89
C LEU A 103 9.49 14.30 6.90
N ALA A 104 10.31 14.59 7.91
CA ALA A 104 10.91 15.92 8.10
C ALA A 104 12.04 16.21 7.10
N SER A 105 12.67 15.16 6.56
CA SER A 105 13.70 15.21 5.54
C SER A 105 13.53 14.02 4.61
N ALA A 106 13.92 14.15 3.35
CA ALA A 106 14.15 12.97 2.53
C ALA A 106 15.25 12.12 3.20
N PRO A 107 15.11 10.78 3.29
CA PRO A 107 16.18 9.93 3.79
C PRO A 107 17.45 10.12 2.93
N ALA A 108 18.61 9.75 3.45
CA ALA A 108 19.79 9.61 2.61
C ALA A 108 19.45 8.56 1.53
N LEU A 109 19.28 9.02 0.30
CA LEU A 109 18.73 8.22 -0.81
C LEU A 109 19.75 7.21 -1.35
N ASP A 110 20.97 7.15 -0.83
CA ASP A 110 22.07 6.43 -1.46
C ASP A 110 21.76 4.93 -1.63
N GLU A 111 21.38 4.21 -0.57
CA GLU A 111 20.99 2.79 -0.68
C GLU A 111 19.66 2.59 -1.41
N LEU A 112 18.72 3.52 -1.19
CA LEU A 112 17.46 3.55 -1.92
C LEU A 112 17.67 3.68 -3.42
N LEU A 113 18.76 4.31 -3.91
CA LEU A 113 19.10 4.48 -5.33
C LEU A 113 19.91 3.31 -5.90
N LEU A 114 20.69 2.63 -5.05
CA LEU A 114 21.56 1.51 -5.45
C LEU A 114 20.80 0.20 -5.71
N ALA A 115 19.60 0.01 -5.14
CA ALA A 115 18.85 -1.23 -5.35
C ALA A 115 18.51 -1.46 -6.84
N ASP A 116 18.68 -2.70 -7.31
CA ASP A 116 18.26 -3.12 -8.65
C ASP A 116 16.74 -3.28 -8.69
N LEU A 117 16.09 -2.46 -9.52
CA LEU A 117 14.64 -2.46 -9.73
C LEU A 117 14.25 -2.89 -11.14
N SER A 118 15.19 -3.39 -11.95
CA SER A 118 14.92 -3.92 -13.29
C SER A 118 13.77 -4.92 -13.31
N PRO A 119 13.64 -5.88 -12.36
CA PRO A 119 12.52 -6.82 -12.36
C PRO A 119 11.14 -6.16 -12.35
N ALA A 120 10.99 -4.98 -11.73
CA ALA A 120 9.74 -4.22 -11.75
C ALA A 120 9.67 -3.25 -12.95
N ARG A 121 10.77 -2.53 -13.22
CA ARG A 121 10.86 -1.52 -14.28
C ARG A 121 10.62 -2.13 -15.67
N ASP A 122 11.19 -3.31 -15.95
CA ASP A 122 11.17 -3.92 -17.28
C ASP A 122 9.77 -4.41 -17.70
N GLN A 123 8.83 -4.50 -16.75
CA GLN A 123 7.43 -4.86 -17.01
C GLN A 123 6.55 -3.65 -17.40
N LEU A 124 7.08 -2.43 -17.26
CA LEU A 124 6.33 -1.19 -17.37
C LEU A 124 6.83 -0.31 -18.53
N PRO A 125 5.92 0.33 -19.28
CA PRO A 125 6.30 1.28 -20.31
C PRO A 125 7.05 2.48 -19.72
N ALA A 126 8.19 2.85 -20.32
CA ALA A 126 9.03 3.94 -19.83
C ALA A 126 8.29 5.29 -19.83
N ASP A 127 7.48 5.54 -20.87
CA ASP A 127 6.65 6.74 -20.98
C ASP A 127 5.63 6.87 -19.83
N ALA A 128 5.05 5.76 -19.37
CA ALA A 128 4.17 5.76 -18.21
C ALA A 128 4.91 6.11 -16.91
N LEU A 129 6.15 5.65 -16.76
CA LEU A 129 6.99 6.00 -15.60
C LEU A 129 7.42 7.47 -15.63
N ASP A 130 7.73 8.01 -16.82
CA ASP A 130 8.08 9.42 -17.01
C ASP A 130 6.88 10.34 -16.69
N LEU A 131 5.67 9.98 -17.16
CA LEU A 131 4.43 10.68 -16.81
C LEU A 131 4.20 10.65 -15.29
N LEU A 132 4.38 9.50 -14.64
CA LEU A 132 4.20 9.38 -13.20
C LEU A 132 5.23 10.22 -12.42
N ALA A 133 6.49 10.25 -12.86
CA ALA A 133 7.54 11.08 -12.26
C ALA A 133 7.21 12.58 -12.35
N ALA A 134 6.56 13.00 -13.43
CA ALA A 134 6.05 14.37 -13.60
C ALA A 134 4.76 14.65 -12.78
N GLY A 135 4.21 13.65 -12.09
CA GLY A 135 2.93 13.75 -11.38
C GLY A 135 1.73 13.82 -12.31
N ASP A 136 1.86 13.37 -13.56
CA ASP A 136 0.81 13.42 -14.57
C ASP A 136 -0.16 12.23 -14.38
N PRO A 137 -1.48 12.47 -14.15
CA PRO A 137 -2.47 11.41 -14.06
C PRO A 137 -2.63 10.58 -15.35
N GLY A 138 -2.09 11.02 -16.49
CA GLY A 138 -1.99 10.29 -17.74
C GLY A 138 -1.22 8.96 -17.65
N ALA A 139 -0.38 8.78 -16.63
CA ALA A 139 0.28 7.50 -16.35
C ALA A 139 -0.69 6.41 -15.90
N VAL A 140 -1.74 6.78 -15.14
CA VAL A 140 -2.62 5.85 -14.44
C VAL A 140 -3.35 4.88 -15.38
N PRO A 141 -3.96 5.30 -16.51
CA PRO A 141 -4.58 4.37 -17.46
C PRO A 141 -3.62 3.31 -18.02
N ILE A 142 -2.31 3.58 -18.03
CA ILE A 142 -1.29 2.68 -18.57
C ILE A 142 -0.79 1.68 -17.52
N LEU A 143 -0.76 2.12 -16.25
CA LEU A 143 -0.20 1.38 -15.12
C LEU A 143 -1.24 0.52 -14.37
N VAL A 144 -2.48 0.99 -14.19
CA VAL A 144 -3.45 0.27 -13.35
C VAL A 144 -3.73 -1.13 -13.90
N GLY A 145 -3.55 -2.14 -13.05
CA GLY A 145 -3.75 -3.54 -13.40
C GLY A 145 -2.69 -4.13 -14.33
N ARG A 146 -1.60 -3.41 -14.64
CA ARG A 146 -0.50 -3.90 -15.47
C ARG A 146 0.47 -4.75 -14.66
N GLY A 147 0.71 -5.97 -15.12
CA GLY A 147 1.57 -6.96 -14.47
C GLY A 147 0.77 -8.17 -13.98
N ASP A 148 1.48 -9.22 -13.58
CA ASP A 148 0.86 -10.48 -13.15
C ASP A 148 0.58 -10.51 -11.64
N GLY A 149 -0.23 -11.49 -11.22
CA GLY A 149 -0.45 -11.81 -9.81
C GLY A 149 -1.60 -11.02 -9.15
N LEU A 150 -1.71 -11.15 -7.83
CA LEU A 150 -2.75 -10.48 -7.05
C LEU A 150 -2.51 -8.97 -6.90
N THR A 151 -1.26 -8.56 -7.00
CA THR A 151 -0.81 -7.16 -6.90
C THR A 151 0.04 -6.87 -8.12
N PRO A 152 -0.60 -6.45 -9.24
CA PRO A 152 0.12 -6.10 -10.45
C PRO A 152 1.17 -5.03 -10.18
N VAL A 153 2.36 -5.17 -10.77
CA VAL A 153 3.49 -4.29 -10.50
C VAL A 153 3.20 -2.81 -10.79
N GLY A 154 2.35 -2.51 -11.78
CA GLY A 154 1.91 -1.14 -12.05
C GLY A 154 1.13 -0.52 -10.89
N ASP A 155 0.34 -1.31 -10.17
CA ASP A 155 -0.37 -0.85 -8.98
C ASP A 155 0.58 -0.68 -7.79
N ASP A 156 1.57 -1.56 -7.64
CA ASP A 156 2.60 -1.43 -6.60
C ASP A 156 3.40 -0.13 -6.78
N VAL A 157 3.74 0.23 -8.03
CA VAL A 157 4.39 1.51 -8.38
C VAL A 157 3.49 2.69 -8.05
N LEU A 158 2.21 2.63 -8.42
CA LEU A 158 1.25 3.70 -8.09
C LEU A 158 1.09 3.85 -6.56
N ALA A 159 0.97 2.75 -5.83
CA ALA A 159 0.88 2.76 -4.37
C ALA A 159 2.13 3.38 -3.73
N GLY A 160 3.31 2.99 -4.22
CA GLY A 160 4.59 3.54 -3.81
C GLY A 160 4.67 5.05 -4.00
N TRP A 161 4.30 5.52 -5.20
CA TRP A 161 4.32 6.94 -5.55
C TRP A 161 3.33 7.75 -4.69
N LEU A 162 2.08 7.30 -4.55
CA LEU A 162 1.04 7.99 -3.77
C LEU A 162 1.47 8.22 -2.32
N VAL A 163 1.96 7.16 -1.67
CA VAL A 163 2.39 7.20 -0.27
C VAL A 163 3.64 8.06 -0.12
N ALA A 164 4.64 7.89 -0.99
CA ALA A 164 5.88 8.65 -0.91
C ALA A 164 5.66 10.14 -1.17
N THR A 165 4.87 10.53 -2.18
CA THR A 165 4.52 11.93 -2.46
C THR A 165 3.91 12.59 -1.23
N ARG A 166 2.93 11.94 -0.60
CA ARG A 166 2.28 12.44 0.62
C ARG A 166 3.26 12.53 1.80
N ALA A 167 4.09 11.50 2.00
CA ALA A 167 5.06 11.45 3.08
C ALA A 167 6.07 12.62 2.99
N HIS A 168 6.46 13.01 1.78
CA HIS A 168 7.36 14.16 1.52
C HIS A 168 6.64 15.51 1.37
N GLY A 169 5.34 15.57 1.69
CA GLY A 169 4.57 16.81 1.68
C GLY A 169 4.10 17.29 0.31
N GLY A 170 4.27 16.48 -0.74
CA GLY A 170 3.70 16.75 -2.06
C GLY A 170 2.19 16.48 -2.11
N ASP A 171 1.55 16.94 -3.19
CA ASP A 171 0.12 16.72 -3.45
C ASP A 171 -0.09 15.59 -4.46
N PRO A 172 -0.62 14.41 -4.04
CA PRO A 172 -0.93 13.32 -4.95
C PRO A 172 -2.35 13.40 -5.56
N SER A 173 -3.13 14.46 -5.29
CA SER A 173 -4.58 14.51 -5.54
C SER A 173 -5.01 14.14 -6.97
N ALA A 174 -4.32 14.66 -8.00
CA ALA A 174 -4.65 14.39 -9.39
C ALA A 174 -4.46 12.91 -9.76
N VAL A 175 -3.33 12.32 -9.36
CA VAL A 175 -3.03 10.89 -9.58
C VAL A 175 -3.97 10.01 -8.73
N ALA A 176 -4.22 10.39 -7.48
CA ALA A 176 -5.14 9.68 -6.59
C ALA A 176 -6.55 9.58 -7.18
N ALA A 177 -7.10 10.69 -7.65
CA ALA A 177 -8.42 10.71 -8.29
C ALA A 177 -8.46 9.84 -9.56
N ALA A 178 -7.39 9.87 -10.37
CA ALA A 178 -7.29 9.03 -11.55
C ALA A 178 -7.21 7.53 -11.22
N VAL A 179 -6.54 7.16 -10.11
CA VAL A 179 -6.44 5.79 -9.59
C VAL A 179 -7.80 5.32 -9.08
N GLU A 180 -8.49 6.13 -8.26
CA GLU A 180 -9.81 5.81 -7.72
C GLU A 180 -10.84 5.52 -8.83
N ALA A 181 -10.80 6.30 -9.91
CA ALA A 181 -11.66 6.09 -11.08
C ALA A 181 -11.38 4.78 -11.85
N ARG A 182 -10.24 4.12 -11.59
CA ARG A 182 -9.77 2.93 -12.33
C ARG A 182 -9.62 1.68 -11.48
N LEU A 183 -9.96 1.71 -10.20
CA LEU A 183 -9.92 0.55 -9.31
C LEU A 183 -10.58 -0.73 -9.89
N PRO A 184 -11.69 -0.68 -10.68
CA PRO A 184 -12.26 -1.87 -11.30
C PRO A 184 -11.40 -2.53 -12.40
N ARG A 185 -10.26 -1.91 -12.77
CA ARG A 185 -9.35 -2.40 -13.82
C ARG A 185 -8.20 -3.24 -13.27
N THR A 186 -8.17 -3.48 -11.96
CA THR A 186 -7.21 -4.38 -11.31
C THR A 186 -7.93 -5.39 -10.42
N THR A 187 -7.19 -6.25 -9.73
CA THR A 187 -7.72 -7.23 -8.78
C THR A 187 -8.37 -6.53 -7.58
N SER A 188 -9.33 -7.19 -6.94
CA SER A 188 -10.00 -6.65 -5.75
C SER A 188 -9.01 -6.36 -4.61
N LEU A 189 -7.97 -7.19 -4.44
CA LEU A 189 -6.93 -6.97 -3.45
C LEU A 189 -6.14 -5.69 -3.76
N SER A 190 -5.62 -5.58 -4.98
CA SER A 190 -4.82 -4.43 -5.40
C SER A 190 -5.63 -3.12 -5.33
N ALA A 191 -6.90 -3.17 -5.75
CA ALA A 191 -7.83 -2.06 -5.61
C ALA A 191 -8.01 -1.62 -4.15
N ALA A 192 -8.09 -2.56 -3.19
CA ALA A 192 -8.15 -2.22 -1.77
C ALA A 192 -6.84 -1.58 -1.28
N LEU A 193 -5.68 -2.11 -1.68
CA LEU A 193 -4.37 -1.56 -1.32
C LEU A 193 -4.14 -0.15 -1.90
N LEU A 194 -4.60 0.11 -3.14
CA LEU A 194 -4.55 1.44 -3.74
C LEU A 194 -5.39 2.47 -2.97
N ARG A 195 -6.59 2.09 -2.49
CA ARG A 195 -7.38 2.98 -1.59
C ARG A 195 -6.63 3.31 -0.31
N HIS A 196 -5.95 2.32 0.28
CA HIS A 196 -5.10 2.54 1.45
C HIS A 196 -3.91 3.45 1.13
N ALA A 197 -3.26 3.28 -0.03
CA ALA A 197 -2.18 4.15 -0.48
C ALA A 197 -2.65 5.60 -0.69
N VAL A 198 -3.83 5.80 -1.30
CA VAL A 198 -4.47 7.13 -1.42
C VAL A 198 -4.70 7.76 -0.04
N ALA A 199 -5.10 6.97 0.95
CA ALA A 199 -5.25 7.41 2.35
C ALA A 199 -3.90 7.67 3.08
N GLY A 200 -2.76 7.39 2.44
CA GLY A 200 -1.44 7.53 3.06
C GLY A 200 -1.08 6.38 4.00
N GLU A 201 -1.61 5.20 3.74
CA GLU A 201 -1.35 3.99 4.52
C GLU A 201 -0.45 3.03 3.73
N ALA A 202 0.47 2.38 4.43
CA ALA A 202 1.42 1.44 3.83
C ALA A 202 1.83 0.32 4.78
N ILE A 203 2.37 -0.75 4.19
CA ILE A 203 2.94 -1.87 4.94
C ILE A 203 4.18 -1.44 5.74
N ALA A 204 4.46 -2.15 6.83
CA ALA A 204 5.58 -1.83 7.71
C ALA A 204 6.96 -1.80 7.00
N PRO A 205 7.32 -2.74 6.10
CA PRO A 205 8.59 -2.68 5.38
C PRO A 205 8.74 -1.41 4.55
N PHE A 206 7.68 -0.99 3.85
CA PHE A 206 7.73 0.22 3.02
C PHE A 206 7.83 1.48 3.87
N ARG A 207 7.09 1.54 5.00
CA ARG A 207 7.19 2.64 5.97
C ARG A 207 8.61 2.76 6.54
N ALA A 208 9.26 1.65 6.85
CA ALA A 208 10.64 1.64 7.33
C ALA A 208 11.60 2.14 6.25
N ALA A 209 11.49 1.62 5.03
CA ALA A 209 12.34 2.03 3.90
C ALA A 209 12.22 3.53 3.60
N LEU A 210 11.00 4.10 3.65
CA LEU A 210 10.78 5.54 3.48
C LEU A 210 11.38 6.37 4.63
N ALA A 211 11.29 5.88 5.87
CA ALA A 211 11.72 6.62 7.05
C ALA A 211 13.24 6.61 7.26
N THR A 212 13.90 5.48 7.00
CA THR A 212 15.33 5.31 7.30
C THR A 212 16.21 5.29 6.05
N GLY A 213 15.71 4.75 4.95
CA GLY A 213 16.50 4.52 3.73
C GLY A 213 17.67 3.56 3.88
N ASP A 214 17.78 2.83 5.00
CA ASP A 214 18.88 1.90 5.24
C ASP A 214 18.75 0.60 4.44
N ALA A 215 19.89 -0.07 4.23
CA ALA A 215 19.97 -1.28 3.42
C ALA A 215 19.09 -2.43 3.96
N ASP A 216 18.94 -2.56 5.29
CA ASP A 216 18.14 -3.62 5.90
C ASP A 216 16.64 -3.40 5.66
N ALA A 217 16.16 -2.16 5.77
CA ALA A 217 14.78 -1.79 5.49
C ALA A 217 14.45 -1.93 4.00
N VAL A 218 15.38 -1.55 3.12
CA VAL A 218 15.26 -1.75 1.67
C VAL A 218 15.22 -3.24 1.34
N ALA A 219 16.13 -4.06 1.89
CA ALA A 219 16.15 -5.50 1.68
C ALA A 219 14.87 -6.17 2.19
N ALA A 220 14.37 -5.76 3.36
CA ALA A 220 13.11 -6.25 3.91
C ALA A 220 11.90 -5.89 3.03
N LEU A 221 11.90 -4.71 2.40
CA LEU A 221 10.88 -4.33 1.41
C LEU A 221 11.02 -5.17 0.14
N LEU A 222 12.22 -5.35 -0.40
CA LEU A 222 12.45 -6.14 -1.62
C LEU A 222 12.06 -7.62 -1.45
N ALA A 223 12.08 -8.15 -0.23
CA ALA A 223 11.58 -9.49 0.09
C ALA A 223 10.03 -9.60 0.07
N VAL A 224 9.30 -8.49 -0.12
CA VAL A 224 7.83 -8.47 -0.19
C VAL A 224 7.36 -8.88 -1.58
N GLY A 225 6.71 -10.05 -1.66
CA GLY A 225 6.16 -10.57 -2.91
C GLY A 225 7.25 -10.91 -3.92
N HIS A 226 6.85 -11.20 -5.16
CA HIS A 226 7.83 -11.45 -6.23
C HIS A 226 8.44 -10.14 -6.75
N THR A 227 7.59 -9.16 -7.02
CA THR A 227 7.96 -7.84 -7.58
C THR A 227 7.36 -6.67 -6.84
N SER A 228 6.44 -6.90 -5.90
CA SER A 228 5.68 -5.82 -5.24
C SER A 228 6.54 -4.90 -4.39
N GLY A 229 7.51 -5.45 -3.64
CA GLY A 229 8.52 -4.66 -2.94
C GLY A 229 9.28 -3.70 -3.85
N ALA A 230 9.77 -4.23 -4.97
CA ALA A 230 10.50 -3.45 -5.98
C ALA A 230 9.60 -2.41 -6.68
N GLY A 231 8.33 -2.74 -6.94
CA GLY A 231 7.34 -1.82 -7.49
C GLY A 231 7.08 -0.63 -6.57
N MET A 232 6.80 -0.88 -5.28
CA MET A 232 6.61 0.20 -4.30
C MET A 232 7.85 1.09 -4.19
N LEU A 233 9.05 0.50 -4.17
CA LEU A 233 10.30 1.25 -4.12
C LEU A 233 10.53 2.07 -5.41
N LEU A 234 10.22 1.52 -6.58
CA LEU A 234 10.28 2.25 -7.85
C LEU A 234 9.33 3.46 -7.83
N GLY A 235 8.09 3.27 -7.38
CA GLY A 235 7.13 4.36 -7.22
C GLY A 235 7.64 5.46 -6.28
N ALA A 236 8.25 5.07 -5.16
CA ALA A 236 8.85 6.01 -4.23
C ALA A 236 10.02 6.82 -4.83
N ARG A 237 10.86 6.20 -5.68
CA ARG A 237 11.95 6.90 -6.39
C ARG A 237 11.44 7.92 -7.41
N LEU A 238 10.26 7.68 -7.99
CA LEU A 238 9.64 8.58 -8.96
C LEU A 238 8.85 9.72 -8.27
N ALA A 239 8.59 9.62 -6.97
CA ALA A 239 7.82 10.62 -6.25
C ALA A 239 8.60 11.94 -6.14
N PRO A 240 7.95 13.10 -6.38
CA PRO A 240 8.61 14.38 -6.22
C PRO A 240 8.96 14.61 -4.74
N THR A 241 10.21 14.96 -4.47
CA THR A 241 10.61 15.48 -3.16
C THR A 241 10.32 16.97 -3.13
N SER A 242 9.60 17.44 -2.11
CA SER A 242 9.44 18.88 -1.87
C SER A 242 10.81 19.51 -1.60
N SER A 243 11.44 20.07 -2.63
CA SER A 243 12.61 20.93 -2.44
C SER A 243 12.13 22.12 -1.63
N THR A 244 12.70 22.33 -0.44
CA THR A 244 12.47 23.54 0.34
C THR A 244 12.81 24.73 -0.56
N ALA A 245 11.79 25.45 -1.00
CA ALA A 245 11.93 26.65 -1.79
C ALA A 245 12.96 27.56 -1.12
N SER A 246 14.10 27.76 -1.77
CA SER A 246 15.07 28.77 -1.37
C SER A 246 14.38 30.12 -1.55
N THR A 247 13.92 30.70 -0.45
CA THR A 247 13.46 32.09 -0.39
C THR A 247 14.61 32.98 -0.85
N HIS A 248 14.61 33.35 -2.12
CA HIS A 248 15.39 34.47 -2.61
C HIS A 248 14.83 35.73 -1.96
N SER A 249 15.40 36.13 -0.82
CA SER A 249 15.31 37.51 -0.35
C SER A 249 15.94 38.39 -1.42
N THR A 250 15.10 39.05 -2.21
CA THR A 250 15.49 40.23 -2.98
C THR A 250 15.89 41.31 -1.98
N SER A 251 17.19 41.39 -1.71
CA SER A 251 17.80 42.55 -1.05
C SER A 251 17.55 43.76 -1.94
N HIS A 252 16.67 44.64 -1.47
CA HIS A 252 16.43 45.96 -2.01
C HIS A 252 17.77 46.71 -2.03
N GLN A 253 18.42 46.84 -3.19
CA GLN A 253 19.51 47.81 -3.36
C GLN A 253 18.90 49.20 -3.18
N ALA A 254 19.19 49.81 -2.03
CA ALA A 254 19.10 51.25 -1.87
C ALA A 254 20.14 51.88 -2.80
N LEU A 255 19.67 52.56 -3.84
CA LEU A 255 20.49 53.46 -4.63
C LEU A 255 20.85 54.68 -3.78
N GLU A 256 22.05 54.65 -3.20
CA GLU A 256 22.80 55.87 -2.89
C GLU A 256 23.34 56.47 -4.21
N GLY A 257 23.04 57.75 -4.44
CA GLY A 257 23.50 58.46 -5.64
C GLY A 257 23.01 59.90 -5.75
N SER A 258 23.39 60.75 -4.77
CA SER A 258 23.46 62.24 -4.84
C SER A 258 24.33 62.70 -6.05
N PRO A 259 24.41 63.97 -6.54
CA PRO A 259 24.20 65.23 -5.79
C PRO A 259 23.72 66.50 -6.56
N ARG A 260 23.50 67.56 -5.76
CA ARG A 260 23.38 69.00 -6.05
C ARG A 260 22.05 69.54 -6.58
#